data_AF-A0A7S4JSZ8-F1
#
_entry.id   AF-A0A7S4JSZ8-F1
#
_cell.length_a   1.000
_cell.length_b   1.000
_cell.length_c   1.000
_cell.angle_alpha   90.00
_cell.angle_beta   90.00
_cell.angle_gamma   90.00
#
_symmetry.space_group_name_H-M   'P 1'
#
loop_
_entity.id
_entity.type
_entity.pdbx_description
1 polymer ?
#
loop_
_entity_poly.entity_id
_entity_poly.type
_entity_poly.pdbx_seq_one_letter_code
_entity_poly.pdbx_strand_id
1 'polypeptide(L)'
;MTEKQILSILDSYGANNFSVCNEVMACVGSAIYPHGALINHSCEPNTIHTTVHTSRGPVQVFRAIRKIKKGDEISHCYGGEELPYVPRVSALHIRYKFTCKCPRCEKGKENKGIDGLISSRKQHKQQQQQQQSEGGEPE
;
A
#
# COMPACT_ATOMS: atom_id res chain seq x y z
N MET A 1 -8.46 10.64 -33.25
CA MET A 1 -8.69 10.01 -31.93
C MET A 1 -10.02 10.52 -31.41
N THR A 2 -10.96 9.65 -31.06
CA THR A 2 -12.30 10.04 -30.57
C THR A 2 -12.26 10.41 -29.09
N GLU A 3 -13.28 11.12 -28.60
CA GLU A 3 -13.45 11.40 -27.16
C GLU A 3 -13.41 10.11 -26.33
N LYS A 4 -14.10 9.06 -26.79
CA LYS A 4 -14.10 7.75 -26.13
C LYS A 4 -12.70 7.14 -26.03
N GLN A 5 -11.87 7.31 -27.05
CA GLN A 5 -10.48 6.84 -27.03
C GLN A 5 -9.63 7.63 -26.02
N ILE A 6 -9.83 8.96 -25.95
CA ILE A 6 -9.14 9.82 -24.97
C ILE A 6 -9.50 9.40 -23.55
N LEU A 7 -10.79 9.25 -23.24
CA LEU A 7 -11.26 8.85 -21.91
C LEU A 7 -10.70 7.47 -21.51
N SER A 8 -10.70 6.50 -22.42
CA SER A 8 -10.13 5.18 -22.15
C SER A 8 -8.63 5.23 -21.81
N ILE A 9 -7.86 6.09 -22.47
CA ILE A 9 -6.44 6.30 -22.17
C ILE A 9 -6.28 6.93 -20.80
N LEU A 10 -7.09 7.94 -20.46
CA LEU A 10 -7.04 8.62 -19.17
C LEU A 10 -7.40 7.69 -18.01
N ASP A 11 -8.44 6.87 -18.16
CA ASP A 11 -8.82 5.86 -17.18
C ASP A 11 -7.69 4.84 -16.97
N SER A 12 -7.10 4.37 -18.07
CA SER A 12 -5.97 3.43 -18.02
C SER A 12 -4.75 4.07 -17.35
N TYR A 13 -4.44 5.33 -17.65
CA TYR A 13 -3.36 6.05 -17.00
C TYR A 13 -3.61 6.23 -15.49
N GLY A 14 -4.82 6.62 -15.10
CA GLY A 14 -5.18 6.82 -13.69
C GLY A 14 -5.08 5.55 -12.83
N ALA A 15 -5.40 4.39 -13.43
CA ALA A 15 -5.37 3.10 -12.76
C ALA A 15 -3.99 2.42 -12.75
N ASN A 16 -3.11 2.74 -13.72
CA ASN A 16 -1.87 1.98 -13.95
C ASN A 16 -0.57 2.79 -13.81
N ASN A 17 -0.66 4.10 -13.55
CA ASN A 17 0.53 4.92 -13.35
C ASN A 17 1.16 4.73 -11.96
N PHE A 18 2.44 5.11 -11.87
CA PHE A 18 3.20 5.08 -10.62
C PHE A 18 3.85 6.43 -10.37
N SER A 19 3.89 6.83 -9.11
CA SER A 19 4.71 7.97 -8.69
C SER A 19 6.19 7.64 -8.87
N VAL A 20 6.90 8.58 -9.48
CA VAL A 20 8.36 8.59 -9.56
C VAL A 20 8.85 9.41 -8.36
N CYS A 21 9.65 8.79 -7.49
CA CYS A 21 10.20 9.46 -6.32
C CYS A 21 11.70 9.70 -6.45
N ASN A 22 12.20 10.79 -5.86
CA ASN A 22 13.63 11.01 -5.69
C ASN A 22 14.19 10.24 -4.47
N GLU A 23 15.47 10.45 -4.15
CA GLU A 23 16.18 9.73 -3.07
C GLU A 23 15.61 9.97 -1.67
N VAL A 24 14.89 11.07 -1.47
CA VAL A 24 14.20 11.39 -0.21
C VAL A 24 12.71 10.99 -0.23
N MET A 25 12.32 10.11 -1.16
CA MET A 25 10.95 9.61 -1.34
C MET A 25 9.93 10.68 -1.71
N ALA A 26 10.36 11.87 -2.13
CA ALA A 26 9.46 12.91 -2.61
C ALA A 26 9.03 12.60 -4.05
N CYS A 27 7.71 12.70 -4.30
CA CYS A 27 7.15 12.53 -5.63
C CYS A 27 7.60 13.68 -6.54
N VAL A 28 8.31 13.35 -7.62
CA VAL A 28 8.81 14.30 -8.61
C VAL A 28 8.13 14.16 -9.98
N GLY A 29 7.25 13.17 -10.13
CA GLY A 29 6.52 12.92 -11.36
C GLY A 29 5.70 11.64 -11.34
N SER A 30 5.18 11.27 -12.50
CA SER A 30 4.45 10.02 -12.73
C SER A 30 4.95 9.35 -14.00
N ALA A 31 4.97 8.02 -14.01
CA ALA A 31 5.41 7.22 -15.14
C ALA A 31 4.55 5.97 -15.31
N ILE A 32 4.53 5.45 -16.53
CA ILE A 32 3.87 4.19 -16.89
C ILE A 32 4.93 3.10 -16.91
N TYR A 33 4.77 2.09 -16.07
CA TYR A 33 5.61 0.89 -16.06
C TYR A 33 4.71 -0.33 -16.32
N PRO A 34 4.56 -0.77 -17.58
CA PRO A 34 3.59 -1.81 -17.94
C PRO A 34 3.75 -3.11 -17.15
N HIS A 35 4.99 -3.55 -16.89
CA HIS A 35 5.24 -4.74 -16.07
C HIS A 35 4.88 -4.54 -14.60
N GLY A 36 5.11 -3.34 -14.05
CA GLY A 36 4.70 -3.02 -12.69
C GLY A 36 3.19 -2.98 -12.53
N ALA A 37 2.48 -2.46 -13.54
CA ALA A 37 1.02 -2.36 -13.54
C ALA A 37 0.29 -3.72 -13.52
N LEU A 38 0.99 -4.82 -13.81
CA LEU A 38 0.44 -6.17 -13.70
C LEU A 38 0.38 -6.69 -12.25
N ILE A 39 1.13 -6.08 -11.33
CA ILE A 39 1.28 -6.56 -9.96
C ILE A 39 0.09 -6.08 -9.14
N ASN A 40 -0.71 -7.02 -8.64
CA ASN A 40 -1.93 -6.72 -7.92
C ASN A 40 -1.70 -6.10 -6.53
N HIS A 41 -2.78 -5.52 -6.01
CA HIS A 41 -2.83 -4.90 -4.71
C HIS A 41 -2.95 -5.92 -3.55
N SER A 42 -2.20 -5.69 -2.48
CA SER A 42 -2.52 -6.17 -1.13
C SER A 42 -2.22 -5.08 -0.10
N CYS A 43 -3.10 -4.88 0.90
CA CYS A 43 -2.83 -3.97 2.03
C CYS A 43 -1.78 -4.53 3.01
N GLU A 44 -1.39 -5.79 2.82
CA GLU A 44 -0.25 -6.44 3.45
C GLU A 44 0.53 -7.13 2.31
N PRO A 45 1.36 -6.38 1.57
CA PRO A 45 2.02 -6.88 0.36
C PRO A 45 3.22 -7.76 0.67
N ASN A 46 3.73 -8.49 -0.33
CA ASN A 46 5.02 -9.20 -0.23
C ASN A 46 6.17 -8.50 -0.94
N THR A 47 5.89 -7.41 -1.65
CA THR A 47 6.91 -6.55 -2.25
C THR A 47 6.67 -5.08 -1.93
N ILE A 48 7.75 -4.30 -1.99
CA ILE A 48 7.72 -2.84 -2.03
C ILE A 48 8.31 -2.38 -3.36
N HIS A 49 7.75 -1.34 -3.97
CA HIS A 49 8.34 -0.72 -5.16
C HIS A 49 9.08 0.56 -4.79
N THR A 50 10.18 0.80 -5.49
CA THR A 50 11.01 2.02 -5.37
C THR A 50 11.41 2.48 -6.76
N THR A 51 11.82 3.74 -6.88
CA THR A 51 12.41 4.29 -8.09
C THR A 51 13.92 4.38 -7.91
N VAL A 52 14.68 3.82 -8.85
CA VAL A 52 16.13 4.00 -8.93
C VAL A 52 16.45 4.91 -10.12
N HIS A 53 17.17 6.00 -9.87
CA HIS A 53 17.58 6.93 -10.93
C HIS A 53 18.86 6.43 -11.59
N THR A 54 18.81 6.25 -12.91
CA THR A 54 19.96 5.83 -13.71
C THR A 54 20.27 6.89 -14.77
N SER A 55 21.42 6.78 -15.42
CA SER A 55 21.76 7.62 -16.58
C SER A 55 20.78 7.52 -17.75
N ARG A 56 19.95 6.46 -17.78
CA ARG A 56 18.90 6.23 -18.80
C ARG A 56 17.50 6.63 -18.32
N GLY A 57 17.39 7.25 -17.15
CA GLY A 57 16.12 7.65 -16.54
C GLY A 57 15.71 6.79 -15.34
N PRO A 58 14.52 7.05 -14.78
CA PRO A 58 14.01 6.36 -13.61
C PRO A 58 13.61 4.92 -13.96
N VAL A 59 14.04 3.99 -13.12
CA VAL A 59 13.73 2.56 -13.22
C VAL A 59 12.90 2.14 -12.01
N GLN A 60 11.76 1.50 -12.26
CA GLN A 60 10.95 0.90 -11.20
C GLN A 60 11.56 -0.42 -10.75
N VAL A 61 11.71 -0.58 -9.43
CA VAL A 61 12.28 -1.79 -8.82
C VAL A 61 11.33 -2.29 -7.75
N PHE A 62 10.89 -3.55 -7.87
CA PHE A 62 10.18 -4.27 -6.82
C PHE A 62 11.16 -5.11 -6.01
N ARG A 63 11.09 -5.02 -4.68
CA ARG A 63 11.91 -5.82 -3.76
C ARG A 63 11.00 -6.61 -2.84
N ALA A 64 11.31 -7.89 -2.65
CA ALA A 64 10.60 -8.72 -1.68
C ALA A 64 10.85 -8.19 -0.26
N ILE A 65 9.78 -8.06 0.53
CA ILE A 65 9.84 -7.66 1.95
C ILE A 65 9.51 -8.82 2.90
N ARG A 66 9.23 -10.00 2.33
CA ARG A 66 9.07 -11.28 3.02
C ARG A 66 9.36 -12.42 2.05
N LYS A 67 9.51 -13.64 2.57
CA LYS A 67 9.74 -14.84 1.74
C LYS A 67 8.56 -15.06 0.79
N ILE A 68 8.86 -15.24 -0.50
CA ILE A 68 7.89 -15.56 -1.56
C ILE A 68 8.21 -16.97 -2.05
N LYS A 69 7.26 -17.89 -1.93
CA LYS A 69 7.40 -19.28 -2.40
C LYS A 69 6.93 -19.39 -3.85
N LYS A 70 7.34 -20.47 -4.52
CA LYS A 70 6.82 -20.80 -5.86
C LYS A 70 5.31 -20.95 -5.78
N GLY A 71 4.58 -20.24 -6.65
CA GLY A 71 3.12 -20.23 -6.70
C GLY A 71 2.46 -19.10 -5.90
N ASP A 72 3.21 -18.39 -5.05
CA ASP A 72 2.69 -17.20 -4.38
C ASP A 72 2.52 -16.06 -5.38
N GLU A 73 1.40 -15.35 -5.29
CA GLU A 73 1.19 -14.12 -6.05
C GLU A 73 2.10 -13.00 -5.53
N ILE A 74 2.77 -12.27 -6.45
CA ILE A 74 3.51 -11.05 -6.12
C ILE A 74 2.50 -9.91 -6.00
N SER A 75 2.55 -9.18 -4.89
CA SER A 75 1.66 -8.03 -4.63
C SER A 75 2.41 -6.84 -4.05
N HIS A 76 1.90 -5.64 -4.31
CA HIS A 76 2.33 -4.40 -3.68
C HIS A 76 1.14 -3.61 -3.13
N CYS A 77 1.40 -2.56 -2.35
CA CYS A 77 0.33 -1.67 -1.91
C CYS A 77 0.13 -0.53 -2.91
N TYR A 78 -1.13 -0.18 -3.16
CA TYR A 78 -1.53 0.89 -4.08
C TYR A 78 -1.70 2.24 -3.34
N GLY A 79 -1.39 2.27 -2.04
CA GLY A 79 -1.56 3.40 -1.13
C GLY A 79 -2.53 3.12 0.03
N GLY A 80 -2.59 4.06 0.99
CA GLY A 80 -3.48 3.99 2.14
C GLY A 80 -3.05 2.99 3.23
N GLU A 81 -1.76 2.68 3.32
CA GLU A 81 -1.21 1.77 4.33
C GLU A 81 -1.45 2.27 5.75
N GLU A 82 -1.41 3.59 5.92
CA GLU A 82 -1.64 4.35 7.14
C GLU A 82 -3.12 4.43 7.52
N LEU A 83 -4.03 4.17 6.57
CA LEU A 83 -5.47 4.34 6.78
C LEU A 83 -6.10 3.13 7.48
N PRO A 84 -7.09 3.34 8.38
CA PRO A 84 -7.96 2.29 8.89
C PRO A 84 -8.79 1.60 7.81
N TYR A 85 -9.43 0.47 8.15
CA TYR A 85 -10.15 -0.39 7.19
C TYR A 85 -11.13 0.36 6.27
N VAL A 86 -12.06 1.13 6.84
CA VAL A 86 -13.12 1.82 6.08
C VAL A 86 -12.56 2.84 5.07
N PRO A 87 -11.76 3.85 5.50
CA PRO A 87 -11.22 4.83 4.55
C PRO A 87 -10.27 4.20 3.52
N ARG A 88 -9.49 3.18 3.91
CA ARG A 88 -8.57 2.47 2.99
C ARG A 88 -9.33 1.75 1.88
N VAL A 89 -10.34 0.95 2.22
CA VAL A 89 -11.13 0.21 1.22
C VAL A 89 -11.93 1.16 0.33
N SER A 90 -12.47 2.24 0.90
CA SER A 90 -13.18 3.27 0.13
C SER A 90 -12.26 3.93 -0.91
N ALA A 91 -11.05 4.35 -0.51
CA ALA A 91 -10.08 4.95 -1.41
C ALA A 91 -9.68 4.01 -2.56
N LEU A 92 -9.43 2.72 -2.26
CA LEU A 92 -9.13 1.71 -3.27
C LEU A 92 -10.30 1.51 -4.24
N HIS A 93 -11.53 1.44 -3.74
CA HIS A 93 -12.72 1.25 -4.57
C HIS A 93 -12.96 2.45 -5.49
N ILE A 94 -12.83 3.68 -4.97
CA ILE A 94 -13.04 4.90 -5.75
C ILE A 94 -12.04 4.97 -6.91
N ARG A 95 -10.76 4.67 -6.66
CA ARG A 95 -9.69 4.80 -7.65
C ARG A 95 -9.60 3.61 -8.61
N TYR A 96 -9.62 2.40 -8.08
CA TYR A 96 -9.29 1.18 -8.84
C TYR A 96 -10.49 0.25 -9.06
N LYS A 97 -11.68 0.64 -8.59
CA LYS A 97 -12.95 -0.06 -8.85
C LYS A 97 -13.00 -1.53 -8.37
N PHE A 98 -12.24 -1.87 -7.34
CA PHE A 98 -12.27 -3.20 -6.70
C PHE A 98 -12.42 -3.10 -5.19
N THR A 99 -12.76 -4.22 -4.56
CA THR A 99 -12.78 -4.36 -3.09
C THR A 99 -11.70 -5.34 -2.66
N CYS A 100 -10.71 -4.86 -1.91
CA CYS A 100 -9.60 -5.69 -1.45
C CYS A 100 -10.06 -6.79 -0.47
N LYS A 101 -9.58 -8.02 -0.70
CA LYS A 101 -9.83 -9.21 0.13
C LYS A 101 -8.55 -9.79 0.76
N CYS A 102 -7.51 -8.97 0.89
CA CYS A 102 -6.27 -9.42 1.53
C CYS A 102 -6.49 -9.73 3.03
N PRO A 103 -5.59 -10.48 3.69
CA PRO A 103 -5.75 -10.85 5.11
C PRO A 103 -6.00 -9.67 6.05
N ARG A 104 -5.34 -8.52 5.82
CA ARG A 104 -5.56 -7.29 6.60
C ARG A 104 -6.97 -6.74 6.44
N CYS A 105 -7.54 -6.83 5.23
CA CYS A 105 -8.91 -6.39 4.97
C CYS A 105 -9.96 -7.37 5.52
N GLU A 106 -9.73 -8.68 5.44
CA GLU A 106 -10.64 -9.66 6.04
C GLU A 106 -10.74 -9.46 7.56
N LYS A 107 -9.60 -9.33 8.27
CA LYS A 107 -9.60 -9.00 9.71
C LYS A 107 -10.26 -7.64 10.01
N GLY A 108 -10.05 -6.66 9.13
CA GLY A 108 -10.61 -5.32 9.28
C GLY A 108 -12.14 -5.26 9.13
N LYS A 109 -12.76 -6.19 8.40
CA LYS A 109 -14.21 -6.26 8.22
C LYS A 109 -14.97 -6.54 9.52
N GLU A 110 -14.34 -7.19 10.48
CA GLU A 110 -14.93 -7.56 11.76
C GLU A 110 -14.93 -6.37 12.74
N ASN A 111 -14.05 -5.38 12.53
CA ASN A 111 -13.88 -4.19 13.38
C ASN A 111 -14.49 -2.91 12.76
N LYS A 112 -15.71 -2.99 12.22
CA LYS A 112 -16.37 -1.91 11.47
C LYS A 112 -16.90 -0.72 12.30
N GLY A 113 -16.73 -0.70 13.62
CA GLY A 113 -17.40 0.25 14.52
C GLY A 113 -16.48 1.15 15.36
N ILE A 114 -17.11 2.09 16.08
CA ILE A 114 -16.51 2.94 17.13
C ILE A 114 -15.76 2.06 18.16
N ASP A 115 -16.25 0.85 18.39
CA ASP A 115 -15.65 -0.15 19.27
C ASP A 115 -14.24 -0.57 18.82
N GLY A 116 -13.97 -0.66 17.50
CA GLY A 116 -12.64 -0.99 16.98
C GLY A 116 -11.61 0.12 17.23
N LEU A 117 -12.03 1.39 17.16
CA LEU A 117 -11.22 2.57 17.50
C LEU A 117 -10.92 2.63 19.00
N ILE A 118 -11.91 2.31 19.85
CA ILE A 118 -11.76 2.25 21.31
C ILE A 118 -10.83 1.09 21.71
N SER A 119 -10.96 -0.06 21.06
CA SER A 119 -10.12 -1.26 21.30
C SER A 119 -8.65 -1.00 20.96
N SER A 120 -8.40 -0.36 19.82
CA SER A 120 -7.05 0.01 19.37
C SER A 120 -6.38 1.02 20.31
N ARG A 121 -7.13 2.00 20.85
CA ARG A 121 -6.63 2.93 21.86
C ARG A 121 -6.28 2.24 23.19
N LYS A 122 -7.07 1.25 23.62
CA LYS A 122 -6.80 0.51 24.87
C LYS A 122 -5.54 -0.36 24.75
N GLN A 123 -5.35 -1.06 23.63
CA GLN A 123 -4.16 -1.89 23.38
C GLN A 123 -2.88 -1.05 23.32
N HIS A 124 -2.91 0.10 22.65
CA HIS A 124 -1.76 1.00 22.57
C HIS A 124 -1.36 1.59 23.94
N LYS A 125 -2.35 1.82 24.82
CA LYS A 125 -2.13 2.29 26.21
C LYS A 125 -1.54 1.19 27.10
N GLN A 126 -1.96 -0.06 26.91
CA GLN A 126 -1.42 -1.22 27.63
C GLN A 126 0.03 -1.55 27.20
N GLN A 127 0.34 -1.48 25.90
CA GLN A 127 1.71 -1.70 25.41
C GLN A 127 2.68 -0.62 25.91
N GLN A 128 2.25 0.65 25.97
CA GLN A 128 3.05 1.74 26.53
C GLN A 128 3.29 1.57 28.05
N GLN A 129 2.30 1.04 28.79
CA GLN A 129 2.46 0.77 30.23
C GLN A 129 3.40 -0.42 30.50
N GLN A 130 3.38 -1.46 29.66
CA GLN A 130 4.28 -2.61 29.79
C GLN A 130 5.74 -2.25 29.48
N GLN A 131 5.98 -1.39 28.48
CA GLN A 131 7.34 -0.93 28.14
C GLN A 131 7.96 -0.03 29.23
N GLN A 132 7.14 0.64 30.04
CA GLN A 132 7.63 1.45 31.18
C GLN A 132 7.95 0.60 32.42
N SER A 133 7.38 -0.61 32.54
CA SER A 133 7.68 -1.53 33.65
C SER A 133 8.90 -2.42 33.43
N GLU A 134 9.39 -2.55 32.20
CA GLU A 134 10.54 -3.42 31.86
C GLU A 134 11.87 -2.64 31.72
N GLY A 135 11.86 -1.32 31.90
CA GLY A 135 13.04 -0.43 31.79
C GLY A 135 13.78 -0.15 33.11
N GLY A 136 13.73 -1.05 34.09
CA GLY A 136 14.54 -0.94 35.32
C GLY A 136 15.99 -1.34 35.07
N GLU A 137 16.93 -0.42 35.32
CA GLU A 137 18.38 -0.55 35.09
C GLU A 137 18.99 -1.82 35.71
N PRO A 138 19.91 -2.52 35.00
CA PRO A 138 20.81 -3.47 35.64
C PRO A 138 21.98 -2.73 36.33
N GLU A 139 22.27 -3.12 37.58
CA GLU A 139 23.42 -2.69 38.40
C GLU A 139 24.79 -2.83 37.70
#